data_AF-A0A9E2DFX5-F1
#
_entry.id   AF-A0A9E2DFX5-F1
#
_cell.length_a   1.000
_cell.length_b   1.000
_cell.length_c   1.000
_cell.angle_alpha   90.00
_cell.angle_beta   90.00
_cell.angle_gamma   90.00
#
_symmetry.space_group_name_H-M   'P 1'
#
loop_
_entity.id
_entity.type
_entity.pdbx_description
1 polymer ?
#
loop_
_entity_poly.entity_id
_entity_poly.type
_entity_poly.pdbx_seq_one_letter_code
_entity_poly.pdbx_strand_id
1 'polypeptide(L)'
;MILSGEKPTGSSVMDQVGENIIHHVSNSDIKHPIVHLPNLFGIDMSVTKHVLMLWIVALLVSITIIIPVRAYIKQNNFIPKGMANAIELITQFIRDSIVAPNVGPKWVNTWTPLMLTFFFFILFANGIGMIPV
;
A
#
# COMPACT_ATOMS: atom_id res chain seq x y z
N MET A 1 20.17 -52.87 -26.12
CA MET A 1 20.66 -52.99 -24.73
C MET A 1 20.68 -51.59 -24.13
N ILE A 2 19.68 -51.32 -23.28
CA ILE A 2 19.59 -50.36 -22.14
C ILE A 2 20.43 -49.06 -22.19
N LEU A 3 19.71 -47.95 -22.33
CA LEU A 3 19.75 -46.66 -21.60
C LEU A 3 21.00 -46.32 -20.76
N SER A 4 21.58 -45.14 -21.02
CA SER A 4 21.47 -44.00 -20.08
C SER A 4 22.20 -42.79 -20.67
N GLY A 5 21.44 -41.73 -20.92
CA GLY A 5 22.00 -40.42 -21.25
C GLY A 5 22.80 -39.87 -20.08
N GLU A 6 23.88 -39.16 -20.42
CA GLU A 6 24.63 -38.28 -19.52
C GLU A 6 23.66 -37.40 -18.72
N LYS A 7 23.57 -37.66 -17.41
CA LYS A 7 23.15 -36.62 -16.46
C LYS A 7 24.37 -35.75 -16.19
N PRO A 8 24.35 -34.44 -16.51
CA PRO A 8 25.42 -33.55 -16.10
C PRO A 8 25.36 -33.47 -14.58
N THR A 9 26.38 -34.05 -13.95
CA THR A 9 26.55 -34.09 -12.50
C THR A 9 27.34 -32.84 -12.13
N GLY A 10 26.67 -31.83 -11.58
CA GLY A 10 27.38 -30.64 -11.12
C GLY A 10 26.55 -29.36 -11.04
N SER A 11 25.33 -29.39 -10.50
CA SER A 11 24.78 -28.15 -9.92
C SER A 11 25.43 -27.99 -8.55
N SER A 12 26.27 -26.96 -8.37
CA SER A 12 26.84 -26.62 -7.07
C SER A 12 25.70 -26.43 -6.07
N VAL A 13 25.93 -26.69 -4.79
CA VAL A 13 24.94 -26.42 -3.73
C VAL A 13 24.45 -24.97 -3.85
N MET A 14 25.34 -24.06 -4.25
CA MET A 14 25.05 -22.65 -4.54
C MET A 14 24.11 -22.42 -5.74
N ASP A 15 24.12 -23.27 -6.76
CA ASP A 15 23.20 -23.19 -7.90
C ASP A 15 21.80 -23.67 -7.51
N GLN A 16 21.72 -24.74 -6.69
CA GLN A 16 20.45 -25.23 -6.15
C GLN A 16 19.83 -24.29 -5.11
N VAL A 17 20.61 -23.78 -4.16
CA VAL A 17 20.09 -22.79 -3.21
C VAL A 17 19.86 -21.44 -3.88
N GLY A 18 20.65 -21.07 -4.88
CA GLY A 18 20.45 -19.87 -5.68
C GLY A 18 19.09 -19.88 -6.37
N GLU A 19 18.77 -20.94 -7.13
CA GLU A 19 17.45 -21.09 -7.75
C GLU A 19 16.32 -21.12 -6.72
N ASN A 20 16.48 -21.86 -5.61
CA ASN A 20 15.39 -22.01 -4.64
C ASN A 20 15.13 -20.73 -3.83
N ILE A 21 16.18 -19.94 -3.52
CA ILE A 21 16.09 -18.64 -2.84
C ILE A 21 15.51 -17.59 -3.80
N ILE A 22 16.03 -17.53 -5.04
CA ILE A 22 15.53 -16.58 -6.04
C ILE A 22 14.07 -16.90 -6.35
N HIS A 23 13.69 -18.18 -6.48
CA HIS A 23 12.29 -18.54 -6.69
C HIS A 23 11.43 -18.20 -5.46
N HIS A 24 11.89 -18.36 -4.21
CA HIS A 24 11.09 -17.96 -3.04
C HIS A 24 10.93 -16.44 -2.88
N VAL A 25 11.96 -15.64 -3.19
CA VAL A 25 11.92 -14.17 -3.07
C VAL A 25 11.23 -13.53 -4.29
N SER A 26 11.42 -14.11 -5.48
CA SER A 26 10.81 -13.65 -6.73
C SER A 26 9.41 -14.22 -6.97
N ASN A 27 8.92 -15.18 -6.18
CA ASN A 27 7.53 -15.63 -6.21
C ASN A 27 6.60 -14.60 -5.55
N SER A 28 6.74 -13.35 -5.99
CA SER A 28 5.62 -12.45 -6.11
C SER A 28 4.67 -13.09 -7.11
N ASP A 29 3.46 -13.39 -6.68
CA ASP A 29 2.44 -14.17 -7.40
C ASP A 29 1.96 -13.49 -8.69
N ILE A 30 2.85 -13.39 -9.69
CA ILE A 30 2.59 -12.84 -11.03
C ILE A 30 1.97 -13.92 -11.94
N LYS A 31 2.23 -15.20 -11.64
CA LYS A 31 1.79 -16.35 -12.46
C LYS A 31 0.30 -16.67 -12.30
N HIS A 32 -0.36 -16.18 -11.24
CA HIS A 32 -1.80 -16.36 -11.01
C HIS A 32 -2.49 -15.00 -10.77
N PRO A 33 -2.61 -14.14 -11.79
CA PRO A 33 -3.45 -12.96 -11.66
C PRO A 33 -4.90 -13.39 -11.43
N ILE A 34 -5.57 -12.76 -10.48
CA ILE A 34 -6.95 -13.10 -10.09
C ILE A 34 -7.91 -12.71 -11.23
N VAL A 35 -7.58 -11.65 -11.97
CA VAL A 35 -8.32 -11.17 -13.14
C VAL A 35 -7.32 -10.76 -14.23
N HIS A 36 -7.45 -11.36 -15.41
CA HIS A 36 -6.78 -10.91 -16.62
C HIS A 36 -7.58 -9.76 -17.22
N LEU A 37 -7.05 -8.55 -17.17
CA LEU A 37 -7.60 -7.41 -17.90
C LEU A 37 -6.94 -7.35 -19.28
N PRO A 38 -7.65 -6.89 -20.33
CA PRO A 38 -7.10 -6.79 -21.67
C PRO A 38 -5.92 -5.81 -21.69
N ASN A 39 -4.89 -6.15 -22.47
CA ASN A 39 -3.69 -5.35 -22.62
C ASN A 39 -4.03 -4.00 -23.26
N LEU A 40 -3.75 -2.92 -22.53
CA LEU A 40 -3.91 -1.56 -23.02
C LEU A 40 -2.53 -1.08 -23.48
N PHE A 41 -2.36 -0.78 -24.77
CA PHE A 41 -1.10 -0.28 -25.34
C PHE A 41 0.14 -1.17 -25.08
N GLY A 42 -0.03 -2.49 -24.93
CA GLY A 42 1.08 -3.43 -24.66
C GLY A 42 1.50 -3.52 -23.19
N ILE A 43 0.74 -2.91 -22.28
CA ILE A 43 0.92 -3.03 -20.83
C ILE A 43 -0.08 -4.06 -20.31
N ASP A 44 0.42 -5.12 -19.67
CA ASP A 44 -0.40 -6.13 -18.99
C ASP A 44 -1.03 -5.51 -17.74
N MET A 45 -2.29 -5.09 -17.84
CA MET A 45 -3.06 -4.50 -16.73
C MET A 45 -3.62 -5.58 -15.78
N SER A 46 -2.97 -6.73 -15.65
CA SER A 46 -3.49 -7.84 -14.85
C SER A 46 -3.56 -7.48 -13.36
N VAL A 47 -4.70 -7.77 -12.72
CA VAL A 47 -4.88 -7.50 -11.29
C VAL A 47 -4.16 -8.58 -10.49
N THR A 48 -2.99 -8.23 -9.96
CA THR A 48 -2.23 -9.07 -9.03
C THR A 48 -2.78 -8.95 -7.61
N LYS A 49 -2.40 -9.89 -6.73
CA LYS A 49 -2.74 -9.85 -5.30
C LYS A 49 -2.36 -8.52 -4.65
N HIS A 50 -1.21 -7.95 -5.02
CA HIS A 50 -0.75 -6.66 -4.50
C HIS A 50 -1.61 -5.48 -5.00
N VAL A 51 -2.02 -5.48 -6.26
CA VAL A 51 -2.91 -4.43 -6.81
C VAL A 51 -4.27 -4.48 -6.11
N LEU A 52 -4.81 -5.68 -5.88
CA LEU A 52 -6.05 -5.85 -5.12
C LEU A 52 -5.92 -5.33 -3.68
N MET A 53 -4.81 -5.65 -3.00
CA MET A 53 -4.54 -5.14 -1.66
C MET A 53 -4.43 -3.61 -1.63
N LEU A 54 -3.77 -3.00 -2.63
CA LEU A 54 -3.71 -1.54 -2.75
C LEU A 54 -5.09 -0.91 -2.90
N TRP A 55 -6.00 -1.52 -3.66
CA TRP A 55 -7.38 -1.05 -3.79
C TRP A 55 -8.15 -1.16 -2.47
N ILE A 56 -7.98 -2.26 -1.74
CA ILE A 56 -8.60 -2.45 -0.41
C ILE A 56 -8.13 -1.35 0.56
N VAL A 57 -6.81 -1.11 0.62
CA VAL A 57 -6.24 -0.05 1.47
C VAL A 57 -6.78 1.33 1.06
N ALA A 58 -6.78 1.64 -0.24
CA ALA A 58 -7.27 2.92 -0.74
C ALA A 58 -8.75 3.17 -0.40
N LEU A 59 -9.58 2.13 -0.50
CA LEU A 59 -10.99 2.19 -0.15
C LEU A 59 -11.19 2.39 1.36
N LEU A 60 -10.45 1.65 2.19
CA LEU A 60 -10.50 1.77 3.65
C LEU A 60 -10.09 3.17 4.12
N VAL A 61 -8.97 3.69 3.59
CA VAL A 61 -8.49 5.05 3.89
C VAL A 61 -9.55 6.08 3.48
N SER A 62 -10.12 5.93 2.28
CA SER A 62 -11.17 6.85 1.80
C SER A 62 -12.38 6.85 2.73
N ILE A 63 -12.87 5.68 3.16
CA ILE A 63 -14.02 5.59 4.07
C ILE A 63 -13.69 6.23 5.42
N THR A 64 -12.52 5.91 5.98
CA THR A 64 -12.10 6.38 7.31
C THR A 64 -11.94 7.89 7.38
N ILE A 65 -11.57 8.55 6.27
CA ILE A 65 -11.42 10.01 6.24
C ILE A 65 -12.70 10.71 5.79
N ILE A 66 -13.36 10.22 4.74
CA ILE A 66 -14.52 10.90 4.14
C ILE A 66 -15.72 10.88 5.09
N ILE A 67 -15.99 9.76 5.78
CA ILE A 67 -17.18 9.66 6.65
C ILE A 67 -17.11 10.64 7.82
N PRO A 68 -16.04 10.69 8.63
CA PRO A 68 -15.96 11.62 9.75
C PRO A 68 -15.92 13.08 9.31
N VAL A 69 -15.23 13.39 8.21
CA VAL A 69 -15.17 14.76 7.66
C VAL A 69 -16.56 15.20 7.19
N ARG A 70 -17.29 14.36 6.45
CA ARG A 70 -18.68 14.68 6.06
C ARG A 70 -19.60 14.84 7.27
N ALA A 71 -19.45 14.00 8.30
CA ALA A 71 -20.22 14.10 9.53
C ALA A 71 -19.90 15.36 10.33
N TYR A 72 -18.65 15.83 10.28
CA TYR A 72 -18.21 17.08 10.89
C TYR A 72 -18.81 18.30 10.16
N ILE A 73 -18.71 18.35 8.83
CA ILE A 73 -19.24 19.46 8.02
C ILE A 73 -20.77 19.58 8.15
N LYS A 74 -21.48 18.46 8.36
CA LYS A 74 -22.95 18.45 8.52
C LYS A 74 -23.41 19.00 9.88
N GLN A 75 -22.52 19.11 10.87
CA GLN A 75 -22.88 19.63 12.20
C GLN A 75 -22.92 21.16 12.18
N ASN A 76 -24.05 21.75 12.58
CA ASN A 76 -24.20 23.21 12.71
C ASN A 76 -23.31 23.82 13.80
N ASN A 77 -22.98 23.04 14.82
CA ASN A 77 -22.03 23.42 15.85
C ASN A 77 -20.75 22.65 15.55
N PHE A 78 -19.72 23.34 15.06
CA PHE A 78 -18.39 22.82 14.67
C PHE A 78 -17.58 22.19 15.84
N ILE A 79 -18.26 21.62 16.83
CA ILE A 79 -17.69 21.00 18.03
C ILE A 79 -17.33 19.55 17.66
N PRO A 80 -16.04 19.21 17.51
CA PRO A 80 -15.63 17.86 17.17
C PRO A 80 -15.88 16.94 18.37
N LYS A 81 -16.57 15.82 18.14
CA LYS A 81 -16.82 14.79 19.16
C LYS A 81 -16.29 13.42 18.70
N GLY A 82 -15.76 12.65 19.64
CA GLY A 82 -15.29 11.27 19.41
C GLY A 82 -14.16 11.21 18.38
N MET A 83 -14.37 10.44 17.30
CA MET A 83 -13.37 10.21 16.25
C MET A 83 -12.96 11.48 15.49
N ALA A 84 -13.84 12.48 15.36
CA ALA A 84 -13.51 13.74 14.71
C ALA A 84 -12.41 14.51 15.46
N ASN A 85 -12.43 14.46 16.80
CA ASN A 85 -11.39 15.09 17.63
C ASN A 85 -10.02 14.41 17.46
N ALA A 86 -10.00 13.08 17.36
CA ALA A 86 -8.75 12.34 17.11
C ALA A 86 -8.16 12.69 15.74
N ILE A 87 -9.00 12.76 14.70
CA ILE A 87 -8.57 13.16 13.34
C ILE A 87 -8.06 14.60 13.33
N GLU A 88 -8.71 15.50 14.05
CA GLU A 88 -8.26 16.89 14.18
C GLU A 88 -6.89 16.97 14.86
N LEU A 89 -6.69 16.28 15.99
CA LEU A 89 -5.39 16.23 16.68
C LEU A 89 -4.27 15.73 15.78
N ILE A 90 -4.51 14.63 15.05
CA ILE A 90 -3.54 14.07 14.10
C ILE A 90 -3.26 15.07 12.97
N THR A 91 -4.31 15.73 12.45
CA THR A 91 -4.18 16.72 11.37
C THR A 91 -3.37 17.93 11.81
N GLN A 92 -3.65 18.47 13.00
CA GLN A 92 -2.88 19.58 13.58
C GLN A 92 -1.42 19.18 13.82
N PHE A 93 -1.18 17.99 14.38
CA PHE A 93 0.17 17.48 14.59
C PHE A 93 0.96 17.37 13.27
N ILE A 94 0.38 16.78 12.22
CA ILE A 94 1.04 16.66 10.93
C ILE A 94 1.28 18.05 10.33
N ARG A 95 0.28 18.93 10.37
CA ARG A 95 0.40 20.28 9.82
C ARG A 95 1.49 21.09 10.51
N ASP A 96 1.48 21.16 11.82
CA ASP A 96 2.29 22.14 12.57
C ASP A 96 3.66 21.57 12.94
N SER A 97 3.75 20.28 13.27
CA SER A 97 5.02 19.64 13.67
C SER A 97 5.81 19.07 12.50
N ILE A 98 5.15 18.72 11.39
CA ILE A 98 5.81 18.08 10.23
C ILE A 98 5.79 19.02 9.03
N VAL A 99 4.64 19.45 8.54
CA VAL A 99 4.56 20.17 7.26
C VAL A 99 5.08 21.61 7.39
N ALA A 100 4.69 22.34 8.43
CA ALA A 100 5.08 23.72 8.64
C ALA A 100 6.60 23.96 8.66
N PRO A 101 7.40 23.20 9.44
CA PRO A 101 8.86 23.38 9.45
C PRO A 101 9.54 22.94 8.15
N ASN A 102 8.95 22.01 7.38
CA ASN A 102 9.59 21.44 6.18
C ASN A 102 9.26 22.18 4.88
N VAL A 103 8.03 22.66 4.72
CA VAL A 103 7.54 23.28 3.47
C VAL A 103 7.47 24.81 3.57
N GLY A 104 7.46 25.34 4.79
CA GLY A 104 7.40 26.77 5.07
C GLY A 104 5.97 27.35 5.04
N PRO A 105 5.73 28.47 5.74
CA PRO A 105 4.39 28.98 6.09
C PRO A 105 3.49 29.30 4.89
N LYS A 106 4.08 29.64 3.73
CA LYS A 106 3.35 29.98 2.51
C LYS A 106 2.61 28.77 1.91
N TRP A 107 3.15 27.57 2.08
CA TRP A 107 2.71 26.38 1.36
C TRP A 107 2.09 25.31 2.26
N VAL A 108 2.12 25.49 3.58
CA VAL A 108 1.61 24.53 4.57
C VAL A 108 0.20 24.05 4.24
N ASN A 109 -0.73 24.97 4.01
CA ASN A 109 -2.13 24.61 3.78
C ASN A 109 -2.33 23.87 2.44
N THR A 110 -1.45 24.05 1.46
CA THR A 110 -1.50 23.35 0.16
C THR A 110 -0.94 21.94 0.26
N TRP A 111 0.13 21.73 1.05
CA TRP A 111 0.80 20.43 1.15
C TRP A 111 0.26 19.54 2.27
N THR A 112 -0.38 20.12 3.30
CA THR A 112 -0.96 19.38 4.42
C THR A 112 -1.94 18.28 3.95
N PRO A 113 -2.89 18.52 3.03
CA PRO A 113 -3.83 17.48 2.59
C PRO A 113 -3.15 16.29 1.92
N LEU A 114 -2.07 16.54 1.15
CA LEU A 114 -1.30 15.49 0.49
C LEU A 114 -0.50 14.67 1.50
N MET A 115 0.17 15.33 2.45
CA MET A 115 0.92 14.66 3.51
C MET A 115 0.01 13.84 4.43
N LEU A 116 -1.17 14.35 4.74
CA LEU A 116 -2.18 13.64 5.53
C LEU A 116 -2.64 12.36 4.81
N THR A 117 -2.84 12.44 3.49
CA THR A 117 -3.23 11.30 2.66
C THR A 117 -2.15 10.21 2.68
N PHE A 118 -0.88 10.59 2.48
CA PHE A 118 0.24 9.64 2.55
C PHE A 118 0.39 9.03 3.94
N PHE A 119 0.28 9.84 4.99
CA PHE A 119 0.37 9.37 6.36
C PHE A 119 -0.66 8.27 6.63
N PHE A 120 -1.95 8.54 6.39
CA PHE A 120 -2.99 7.53 6.63
C PHE A 120 -2.84 6.33 5.70
N PHE A 121 -2.56 6.55 4.41
CA PHE A 121 -2.39 5.45 3.46
C PHE A 121 -1.28 4.48 3.90
N ILE A 122 -0.11 5.01 4.26
CA ILE A 122 1.03 4.21 4.73
C ILE A 122 0.70 3.54 6.07
N LEU A 123 0.05 4.24 7.00
CA LEU A 123 -0.35 3.70 8.29
C LEU A 123 -1.29 2.49 8.13
N PHE A 124 -2.32 2.61 7.30
CA PHE A 124 -3.27 1.52 7.05
C PHE A 124 -2.66 0.39 6.23
N ALA A 125 -1.84 0.69 5.22
CA ALA A 125 -1.13 -0.32 4.44
C ALA A 125 -0.24 -1.20 5.34
N ASN A 126 0.55 -0.57 6.22
CA ASN A 126 1.39 -1.30 7.16
C ASN A 126 0.57 -2.03 8.22
N GLY A 127 -0.50 -1.40 8.74
CA GLY A 127 -1.38 -2.03 9.72
C GLY A 127 -2.02 -3.31 9.19
N ILE A 128 -2.50 -3.30 7.94
CA ILE A 128 -3.02 -4.50 7.27
C ILE A 128 -1.91 -5.51 7.01
N GLY A 129 -0.72 -5.05 6.58
CA GLY A 129 0.43 -5.92 6.33
C GLY A 129 0.93 -6.68 7.56
N MET A 130 0.63 -6.22 8.78
CA MET A 130 0.93 -6.94 10.02
C MET A 130 -0.08 -8.04 10.37
N ILE A 131 -1.25 -8.11 9.71
CA ILE A 131 -2.23 -9.17 9.95
C ILE A 131 -1.75 -10.40 9.20
N PRO A 132 -1.26 -11.47 9.88
CA PRO A 132 -0.97 -12.71 9.20
C PRO A 132 -2.28 -13.32 8.69
N VAL A 133 -2.37 -13.53 7.39
CA VAL A 133 -3.47 -14.25 6.72
C VAL A 133 -3.18 -15.73 6.60
#